data_AF-A0A1Y5HPD4-F1
#
_entry.id   AF-A0A1Y5HPD4-F1
#
_cell.length_a   1.000
_cell.length_b   1.000
_cell.length_c   1.000
_cell.angle_alpha   90.00
_cell.angle_beta   90.00
_cell.angle_gamma   90.00
#
_symmetry.space_group_name_H-M   'P 1'
#
loop_
_entity.id
_entity.type
_entity.pdbx_description
1 polymer ?
#
loop_
_entity_poly.entity_id
_entity_poly.type
_entity_poly.pdbx_seq_one_letter_code
_entity_poly.pdbx_strand_id
1 'polypeptide(L)'
;MVKKYTGYIKCRSRFLQQSTGRKYLIKLTSERIMSKETLLIIGAAGNNGVATIAALTEQHAQRFNVRAGVRSEHRAIELKSKFPLIETVVLDLDQPETLTTAMQGVDKLFL
;
A
#
# COMPACT_ATOMS: atom_id res chain seq x y z
N MET A 1 -18.39 -21.78 43.17
CA MET A 1 -19.47 -21.74 42.17
C MET A 1 -19.37 -20.44 41.38
N VAL A 2 -18.72 -20.46 40.21
CA VAL A 2 -18.89 -19.46 39.13
C VAL A 2 -18.58 -20.17 37.82
N LYS A 3 -19.61 -20.36 36.98
CA LYS A 3 -19.48 -20.85 35.60
C LYS A 3 -18.90 -19.73 34.73
N LYS A 4 -17.84 -20.03 33.97
CA LYS A 4 -17.43 -19.21 32.81
C LYS A 4 -17.62 -20.06 31.57
N TYR A 5 -18.42 -19.54 30.64
CA TYR A 5 -18.73 -20.20 29.38
C TYR A 5 -17.58 -20.05 28.39
N THR A 6 -17.30 -21.18 27.77
CA THR A 6 -16.26 -21.49 26.82
C THR A 6 -16.69 -21.12 25.40
N GLY A 7 -15.84 -20.43 24.64
CA GLY A 7 -16.00 -20.28 23.19
C GLY A 7 -14.68 -20.59 22.49
N TYR A 8 -14.56 -21.81 21.95
CA TYR A 8 -13.41 -22.24 21.15
C TYR A 8 -13.74 -22.11 19.66
N ILE A 9 -13.02 -21.26 18.92
CA ILE A 9 -12.99 -21.32 17.46
C ILE A 9 -11.97 -22.39 17.06
N LYS A 10 -12.47 -23.52 16.57
CA LYS A 10 -11.71 -24.69 16.14
C LYS A 10 -11.18 -24.46 14.72
N CYS A 11 -10.03 -23.81 14.58
CA CYS A 11 -9.29 -23.82 13.31
C CYS A 11 -8.41 -25.09 13.28
N ARG A 12 -8.78 -26.03 12.40
CA ARG A 12 -8.22 -27.37 12.31
C ARG A 12 -7.15 -27.41 11.22
N SER A 13 -5.94 -26.96 11.52
CA SER A 13 -4.76 -27.28 10.70
C SER A 13 -3.70 -27.93 11.59
N ARG A 14 -3.61 -29.24 11.42
CA ARG A 14 -2.70 -30.19 12.05
C ARG A 14 -1.25 -29.83 11.71
N PHE A 15 -0.49 -29.32 12.67
CA PHE A 15 0.97 -29.46 12.67
C PHE A 15 1.41 -29.79 14.11
N LEU A 16 2.01 -30.98 14.24
CA LEU A 16 2.39 -31.62 15.49
C LEU A 16 3.67 -30.99 16.06
N GLN A 17 3.60 -30.70 17.37
CA GLN A 17 4.62 -30.85 18.40
C GLN A 17 6.09 -30.53 18.05
N GLN A 18 6.71 -29.63 18.84
CA GLN A 18 7.60 -30.05 19.95
C GLN A 18 8.14 -28.85 20.75
N SER A 19 8.30 -29.11 22.05
CA SER A 19 9.26 -28.52 22.99
C SER A 19 9.00 -27.13 23.63
N THR A 20 8.86 -27.20 24.96
CA THR A 20 9.44 -26.32 25.98
C THR A 20 9.05 -24.82 26.02
N GLY A 21 8.07 -24.51 26.86
CA GLY A 21 8.37 -23.79 28.11
C GLY A 21 8.99 -22.39 28.04
N ARG A 22 8.64 -21.56 27.05
CA ARG A 22 8.80 -20.10 27.14
C ARG A 22 7.46 -19.43 26.88
N LYS A 23 6.96 -18.69 27.89
CA LYS A 23 5.86 -17.74 27.71
C LYS A 23 6.35 -16.64 26.79
N TYR A 24 6.19 -16.81 25.49
CA TYR A 24 6.31 -15.71 24.55
C TYR A 24 5.11 -14.79 24.79
N LEU A 25 5.32 -13.73 25.57
CA LEU A 25 4.46 -12.55 25.51
C LEU A 25 4.72 -11.93 24.13
N ILE A 26 4.00 -12.42 23.13
CA ILE A 26 4.01 -11.80 21.82
C ILE A 26 3.36 -10.45 22.04
N LYS A 27 4.18 -9.40 22.09
CA LYS A 27 3.70 -8.03 21.95
C LYS A 27 3.11 -8.01 20.55
N LEU A 28 1.79 -8.18 20.46
CA LEU A 28 1.02 -8.03 19.23
C LEU A 28 1.14 -6.55 18.84
N THR A 29 2.28 -6.17 18.27
CA THR A 29 2.31 -5.02 17.39
C THR A 29 1.27 -5.32 16.34
N SER A 30 0.37 -4.36 16.15
CA SER A 30 -0.72 -4.40 15.19
C SER A 30 -0.17 -4.49 13.76
N GLU A 31 0.46 -5.61 13.41
CA GLU A 31 0.44 -6.16 12.08
C GLU A 31 -1.01 -6.61 11.85
N ARG A 32 -1.90 -5.61 11.67
CA ARG A 32 -3.02 -5.86 10.77
C ARG A 32 -2.38 -6.41 9.50
N ILE A 33 -3.10 -7.28 8.81
CA ILE A 33 -2.94 -7.40 7.36
C ILE A 33 -3.18 -5.98 6.82
N MET A 34 -2.15 -5.12 6.80
CA MET A 34 -2.27 -3.75 6.37
C MET A 34 -2.25 -3.83 4.85
N SER A 35 -3.43 -3.74 4.25
CA SER A 35 -3.53 -3.35 2.85
C SER A 35 -2.71 -2.06 2.69
N LYS A 36 -1.82 -2.05 1.70
CA LYS A 36 -1.04 -0.87 1.37
C LYS A 36 -1.99 0.29 1.07
N GLU A 37 -1.68 1.46 1.62
CA GLU A 37 -2.42 2.69 1.31
C GLU A 37 -2.07 3.12 -0.12
N THR A 38 -3.06 3.50 -0.93
CA THR A 38 -2.81 4.02 -2.28
C THR A 38 -2.49 5.51 -2.21
N LEU A 39 -1.30 5.89 -2.66
CA LEU A 39 -0.82 7.28 -2.72
C LEU A 39 -0.80 7.74 -4.17
N LEU A 40 -1.63 8.73 -4.50
CA LEU A 40 -1.58 9.44 -5.78
C LEU A 40 -0.57 10.58 -5.71
N ILE A 41 0.33 10.62 -6.69
CA ILE A 41 1.30 11.69 -6.89
C ILE A 41 0.94 12.42 -8.17
N ILE A 42 0.53 13.68 -8.07
CA ILE A 42 0.30 14.54 -9.25
C ILE A 42 1.62 15.22 -9.60
N GLY A 43 1.88 15.42 -10.89
CA GLY A 43 3.20 15.92 -11.34
C GLY A 43 4.30 14.87 -11.17
N ALA A 44 3.95 13.58 -11.16
CA ALA A 44 4.85 12.45 -10.91
C ALA A 44 6.05 12.38 -11.86
N ALA A 45 5.91 12.87 -13.11
CA ALA A 45 6.99 12.90 -14.09
C ALA A 45 7.96 14.09 -13.93
N GLY A 46 7.64 15.06 -13.06
CA GLY A 46 8.53 16.17 -12.73
C GLY A 46 9.63 15.78 -11.74
N ASN A 47 10.60 16.66 -11.51
CA ASN A 47 11.74 16.39 -10.64
C ASN A 47 11.32 15.99 -9.22
N ASN A 48 10.38 16.75 -8.63
CA ASN A 48 9.86 16.47 -7.29
C ASN A 48 9.11 15.13 -7.27
N GLY A 49 8.25 14.87 -8.25
CA GLY A 49 7.50 13.63 -8.37
C GLY A 49 8.42 12.40 -8.47
N VAL A 50 9.43 12.46 -9.33
CA VAL A 50 10.41 11.38 -9.51
C VAL A 50 11.20 11.13 -8.23
N ALA A 51 11.67 12.19 -7.55
CA ALA A 51 12.40 12.06 -6.29
C ALA A 51 11.53 11.45 -5.18
N THR A 52 10.27 11.87 -5.09
CA THR A 52 9.29 11.31 -4.15
C THR A 52 9.02 9.83 -4.43
N ILE A 53 8.81 9.46 -5.70
CA ILE A 53 8.61 8.06 -6.09
C ILE A 53 9.83 7.23 -5.70
N ALA A 54 11.04 7.69 -6.02
CA ALA A 54 12.28 7.00 -5.66
C ALA A 54 12.34 6.75 -4.14
N ALA A 55 12.18 7.80 -3.33
CA ALA A 55 12.19 7.69 -1.87
C ALA A 55 11.11 6.73 -1.33
N LEU A 56 9.89 6.78 -1.87
CA LEU A 56 8.81 5.88 -1.46
C LEU A 56 9.09 4.42 -1.83
N THR A 57 9.62 4.18 -3.03
CA THR A 57 9.95 2.82 -3.48
C THR A 57 11.14 2.24 -2.72
N GLU A 58 12.09 3.06 -2.28
CA GLU A 58 13.25 2.61 -1.51
C GLU A 58 12.94 2.39 -0.02
N GLN A 59 12.17 3.30 0.60
CA GLN A 59 12.02 3.34 2.06
C GLN A 59 10.64 2.84 2.54
N HIS A 60 9.63 2.87 1.67
CA HIS A 60 8.23 2.68 2.06
C HIS A 60 7.43 1.78 1.12
N ALA A 61 8.09 0.95 0.30
CA ALA A 61 7.44 0.06 -0.65
C ALA A 61 6.43 -0.92 -0.01
N GLN A 62 6.61 -1.28 1.26
CA GLN A 62 5.69 -2.16 1.99
C GLN A 62 4.45 -1.43 2.53
N ARG A 63 4.45 -0.09 2.55
CA ARG A 63 3.36 0.72 3.12
C ARG A 63 2.44 1.29 2.05
N PHE A 64 2.99 1.68 0.91
CA PHE A 64 2.23 2.40 -0.12
C PHE A 64 2.17 1.65 -1.44
N ASN A 65 1.00 1.70 -2.08
CA ASN A 65 0.85 1.50 -3.51
C ASN A 65 0.96 2.88 -4.17
N VAL A 66 2.00 3.08 -4.98
CA VAL A 66 2.25 4.38 -5.61
C VAL A 66 1.52 4.44 -6.94
N ARG A 67 0.65 5.43 -7.10
CA ARG A 67 0.00 5.79 -8.36
C ARG A 67 0.52 7.14 -8.84
N ALA A 68 1.07 7.16 -10.05
CA ALA A 68 1.61 8.35 -10.67
C ALA A 68 0.59 8.98 -11.64
N GLY A 69 0.11 10.18 -11.30
CA GLY A 69 -0.68 11.02 -12.18
C GLY A 69 0.21 11.80 -13.15
N VAL A 70 0.05 11.56 -14.44
CA VAL A 70 0.82 12.21 -15.52
C VAL A 70 -0.10 12.78 -16.60
N ARG A 71 0.31 13.84 -17.28
CA ARG A 71 -0.53 14.50 -18.30
C ARG A 71 -0.61 13.76 -19.65
N SER A 72 0.26 12.77 -19.88
CA SER A 72 0.27 12.03 -21.14
C SER A 72 0.80 10.61 -20.98
N GLU A 73 0.34 9.73 -21.87
CA GLU A 73 0.79 8.34 -21.96
C GLU A 73 2.31 8.23 -22.17
N HIS A 74 2.91 9.14 -22.95
CA HIS A 74 4.35 9.16 -23.15
C HIS A 74 5.12 9.31 -21.83
N ARG A 75 4.66 10.21 -20.96
CA ARG A 75 5.25 10.39 -19.62
C ARG A 75 4.99 9.18 -18.72
N ALA A 76 3.86 8.49 -18.88
CA ALA A 76 3.58 7.25 -18.15
C ALA A 76 4.59 6.16 -18.52
N ILE A 77 4.87 6.00 -19.82
CA ILE A 77 5.84 5.02 -20.33
C ILE A 77 7.26 5.34 -19.84
N GLU A 78 7.68 6.60 -19.96
CA GLU A 78 8.97 7.07 -19.42
C GLU A 78 9.10 6.72 -17.93
N LEU A 79 8.05 7.00 -17.14
CA LEU A 79 8.09 6.78 -15.70
C LEU A 79 8.08 5.29 -15.33
N LYS A 80 7.29 4.47 -16.03
CA LYS A 80 7.28 3.01 -15.85
C LYS A 80 8.60 2.34 -16.20
N SER A 81 9.32 2.88 -17.20
CA SER A 81 10.66 2.36 -17.51
C SER A 81 11.67 2.55 -16.37
N LYS A 82 11.48 3.60 -15.55
CA LYS A 82 12.30 3.87 -14.35
C LYS A 82 11.79 3.12 -13.11
N PHE A 83 10.47 3.01 -12.97
CA PHE A 83 9.82 2.40 -11.82
C PHE A 83 8.77 1.37 -12.28
N PRO A 84 9.17 0.12 -12.56
CA PRO A 84 8.26 -0.88 -13.15
C PRO A 84 7.10 -1.31 -12.24
N LEU A 85 7.20 -1.06 -10.94
CA LEU A 85 6.25 -1.52 -9.92
C LEU A 85 5.16 -0.48 -9.58
N ILE A 86 5.20 0.72 -10.17
CA ILE A 86 4.20 1.75 -9.89
C ILE A 86 3.01 1.65 -10.84
N GLU A 87 1.85 2.10 -10.37
CA GLU A 87 0.71 2.38 -11.24
C GLU A 87 0.88 3.74 -11.89
N THR A 88 0.39 3.89 -13.12
CA THR A 88 0.34 5.18 -13.82
C THR A 88 -1.08 5.44 -14.29
N VAL A 89 -1.54 6.67 -14.15
CA VAL A 89 -2.84 7.13 -14.64
C VAL A 89 -2.67 8.46 -15.35
N VAL A 90 -3.37 8.64 -16.47
CA VAL A 90 -3.44 9.94 -17.12
C VAL A 90 -4.35 10.84 -16.30
N LEU A 91 -3.82 11.99 -15.91
CA LEU A 91 -4.52 13.00 -15.12
C LEU A 91 -4.18 14.39 -15.66
N ASP A 92 -5.23 15.15 -15.93
CA ASP A 92 -5.17 16.53 -16.32
C ASP A 92 -6.09 17.35 -15.41
N LEU A 93 -5.53 18.38 -14.78
CA LEU A 93 -6.26 19.22 -13.82
C LEU A 93 -7.26 20.15 -14.51
N ASP A 94 -7.08 20.38 -15.81
CA ASP A 94 -8.01 21.16 -16.64
C ASP A 94 -9.20 20.31 -17.13
N GLN A 95 -9.15 18.98 -16.94
CA GLN A 95 -10.19 18.00 -17.32
C GLN A 95 -10.66 17.21 -16.09
N PRO A 96 -11.65 17.71 -15.32
CA PRO A 96 -12.03 17.18 -14.01
C PRO A 96 -12.51 15.71 -14.02
N GLU A 97 -12.99 15.22 -15.17
CA GLU A 97 -13.33 13.81 -15.38
C GLU A 97 -12.12 12.87 -15.21
N THR A 98 -10.93 13.32 -15.59
CA THR A 98 -9.69 12.55 -15.45
C THR A 98 -9.26 12.46 -13.98
N LEU A 99 -9.49 13.53 -13.21
CA LEU A 99 -9.22 13.58 -11.78
C LEU A 99 -10.10 12.58 -11.02
N THR A 100 -11.39 12.53 -11.35
CA THR A 100 -12.33 11.60 -10.71
C THR A 100 -11.86 10.15 -10.85
N THR A 101 -11.39 9.78 -12.04
CA THR A 101 -10.87 8.44 -12.31
C THR A 101 -9.57 8.17 -11.55
N ALA A 102 -8.63 9.12 -11.55
CA ALA A 102 -7.35 8.96 -10.87
C ALA A 102 -7.48 8.82 -9.34
N MET A 103 -8.46 9.50 -8.75
CA MET A 103 -8.73 9.52 -7.31
C MET A 103 -9.43 8.26 -6.79
N GLN A 104 -9.92 7.37 -7.67
CA GLN A 104 -10.62 6.16 -7.22
C GLN A 104 -9.70 5.25 -6.39
N GLY A 105 -10.11 4.99 -5.15
CA GLY A 105 -9.37 4.15 -4.21
C GLY A 105 -8.07 4.77 -3.71
N VAL A 106 -7.89 6.09 -3.86
CA VAL A 106 -6.73 6.82 -3.34
C VAL A 106 -6.97 7.18 -1.87
N ASP A 107 -6.03 6.81 -1.00
CA ASP A 107 -6.06 7.12 0.43
C ASP A 107 -5.33 8.43 0.75
N LYS A 108 -4.30 8.77 -0.05
CA LYS A 108 -3.47 9.97 0.14
C LYS A 108 -3.10 10.62 -1.18
N LEU A 109 -2.92 11.93 -1.17
CA LEU A 109 -2.54 12.74 -2.33
C LEU A 109 -1.25 13.52 -2.02
N PHE A 110 -0.35 13.62 -2.99
CA PHE A 110 0.83 14.49 -2.98
C PHE A 110 0.87 15.36 -4.24
N LEU A 111 1.18 16.65 -4.06
CA LEU A 111 1.22 17.70 -5.09
C LEU A 111 2.59 18.41 -5.09
#